data_AF-A0A1F8RIU7-F1
#
_entry.id   AF-A0A1F8RIU7-F1
#
_cell.length_a   1.000
_cell.length_b   1.000
_cell.length_c   1.000
_cell.angle_alpha   90.00
_cell.angle_beta   90.00
_cell.angle_gamma   90.00
#
_symmetry.space_group_name_H-M   'P 1'
#
loop_
_entity.id
_entity.type
_entity.pdbx_description
1 polymer ?
#
loop_
_entity_poly.entity_id
_entity_poly.type
_entity_poly.pdbx_seq_one_letter_code
_entity_poly.pdbx_strand_id
1 'polypeptide(L)'
;MDAATKMTHSLAPALRVIGNKYRLQILQLLDSGASTVGGIADRLGLPQRTVGRHLGILEDYGLVRPDVSSANGRFYALDRQKAAMLNASFISLMGRVGSSEPSTTTRSSAAATEENLPLAVPQTPEACKSCQNASFVREVLDELDQSIDKAQQYQARLRQMSSQVLTAQEEERKRIAREMHDDTAQALTSVLVRLRLLERSAENERLRGGLTELRELTGATLEGVRRMAIDLRPPMLDDLGLEAALGSFVQDFSRRWPTEAKLTVGRLGRIPPDVELVLYRIVQEALSNVARHANASHALVRLTRRGRALRMVIEDDGLGFDLDAVRRSRESGLGLFGMEERLALVGGSLQVESATGKGTRVSAEVPLPQRRR
;
A
#
# COMPACT_ATOMS: atom_id res chain seq x y z
N MET A 1 23.39 38.45 -11.07
CA MET A 1 23.81 37.09 -10.69
C MET A 1 24.31 37.16 -9.25
N ASP A 2 23.37 36.98 -8.33
CA ASP A 2 23.53 37.35 -6.92
C ASP A 2 24.38 36.36 -6.12
N ALA A 3 25.03 36.89 -5.08
CA ALA A 3 25.83 36.15 -4.11
C ALA A 3 25.05 34.99 -3.45
N ALA A 4 23.71 35.07 -3.41
CA ALA A 4 22.82 34.00 -2.95
C ALA A 4 22.88 32.74 -3.84
N THR A 5 22.95 32.90 -5.17
CA THR A 5 23.06 31.77 -6.12
C THR A 5 24.44 31.10 -6.08
N LYS A 6 25.49 31.85 -5.71
CA LYS A 6 26.83 31.28 -5.48
C LYS A 6 26.91 30.49 -4.17
N MET A 7 26.11 30.81 -3.15
CA MET A 7 26.09 30.07 -1.87
C MET A 7 25.20 28.83 -1.89
N THR A 8 24.06 28.84 -2.58
CA THR A 8 23.18 27.66 -2.72
C THR A 8 23.87 26.52 -3.48
N HIS A 9 24.73 26.85 -4.46
CA HIS A 9 25.54 25.87 -5.18
C HIS A 9 26.68 25.25 -4.34
N SER A 10 27.00 25.84 -3.19
CA SER A 10 28.10 25.44 -2.30
C SER A 10 27.66 24.47 -1.19
N LEU A 11 26.38 24.51 -0.76
CA LEU A 11 25.89 23.75 0.40
C LEU A 11 25.02 22.53 0.07
N ALA A 12 24.43 22.45 -1.12
CA ALA A 12 23.66 21.26 -1.55
C ALA A 12 24.48 19.94 -1.51
N PRO A 13 25.79 19.93 -1.82
CA PRO A 13 26.60 18.72 -1.69
C PRO A 13 26.78 18.28 -0.22
N ALA A 14 26.87 19.22 0.73
CA ALA A 14 27.12 18.94 2.14
C ALA A 14 25.90 18.28 2.83
N LEU A 15 24.68 18.71 2.49
CA LEU A 15 23.44 18.09 3.02
C LEU A 15 23.26 16.63 2.56
N ARG A 16 23.70 16.31 1.33
CA ARG A 16 23.65 14.95 0.78
C ARG A 16 24.64 13.99 1.46
N VAL A 17 25.72 14.52 2.03
CA VAL A 17 26.72 13.73 2.76
C VAL A 17 26.21 13.35 4.16
N ILE A 18 25.46 14.23 4.83
CA ILE A 18 25.01 14.06 6.22
C ILE A 18 23.80 13.11 6.35
N GLY A 19 23.04 12.87 5.27
CA GLY A 19 21.89 11.95 5.29
C GLY A 19 22.21 10.47 5.61
N ASN A 20 23.49 10.11 5.79
CA ASN A 20 23.89 8.77 6.22
C ASN A 20 24.05 8.71 7.75
N LYS A 21 23.26 7.84 8.41
CA LYS A 21 23.24 7.64 9.87
C LYS A 21 24.63 7.48 10.50
N TYR A 22 25.54 6.76 9.87
CA TYR A 22 26.87 6.51 10.42
C TYR A 22 27.77 7.74 10.37
N ARG A 23 27.64 8.60 9.35
CA ARG A 23 28.41 9.84 9.26
C ARG A 23 27.98 10.85 10.32
N LEU A 24 26.69 10.93 10.62
CA LEU A 24 26.18 11.73 11.73
C LEU A 24 26.73 11.29 13.09
N GLN A 25 26.73 9.98 13.35
CA GLN A 25 27.26 9.42 14.60
C GLN A 25 28.77 9.67 14.73
N ILE A 26 29.53 9.58 13.63
CA ILE A 26 30.96 9.92 13.61
C ILE A 26 31.18 11.39 13.96
N LEU A 27 30.41 12.30 13.36
CA LEU A 27 30.52 13.75 13.65
C LEU A 27 30.18 14.07 15.12
N GLN A 28 29.14 13.43 15.69
CA GLN A 28 28.77 13.57 17.10
C GLN A 28 29.87 13.08 18.05
N LEU A 29 30.51 11.95 17.72
CA LEU A 29 31.65 11.46 18.50
C LEU A 29 32.83 12.44 18.45
N LEU A 30 33.11 13.00 17.27
CA LEU A 30 34.21 13.96 17.09
C LEU A 30 33.95 15.33 17.71
N ASP A 31 32.69 15.71 17.93
CA ASP A 31 32.33 16.93 18.66
C ASP A 31 32.78 16.86 20.14
N SER A 32 32.74 15.66 20.72
CA SER A 32 33.22 15.39 22.08
C SER A 32 34.75 15.35 22.22
N GLY A 33 35.50 15.30 21.11
CA GLY A 33 36.95 15.29 21.08
C GLY A 33 37.53 14.52 19.88
N ALA A 34 38.80 14.77 19.55
CA ALA A 34 39.49 14.06 18.46
C ALA A 34 39.63 12.56 18.78
N SER A 35 39.50 11.70 17.76
CA SER A 35 39.58 10.25 17.92
C SER A 35 40.23 9.57 16.71
N THR A 36 40.78 8.37 16.91
CA THR A 36 41.32 7.53 15.83
C THR A 36 40.20 6.74 15.14
N VAL A 37 40.48 6.23 13.94
CA VAL A 37 39.57 5.32 13.22
C VAL A 37 39.21 4.10 14.07
N GLY A 38 40.19 3.55 14.80
CA GLY A 38 39.98 2.43 15.74
C GLY A 38 39.06 2.81 16.88
N GLY A 39 39.30 3.93 17.55
CA GLY A 39 38.44 4.38 18.66
C GLY A 39 37.00 4.68 18.25
N ILE A 40 36.79 5.18 17.02
CA ILE A 40 35.45 5.40 16.47
C ILE A 40 34.78 4.07 16.10
N ALA A 41 35.53 3.13 15.50
CA ALA A 41 35.06 1.80 15.15
C ALA A 41 34.59 1.02 16.39
N ASP A 42 35.36 1.05 17.47
CA ASP A 42 35.06 0.34 18.71
C ASP A 42 33.81 0.92 19.39
N ARG A 43 33.62 2.24 19.38
CA ARG A 43 32.44 2.90 19.96
C ARG A 43 31.16 2.71 19.15
N LEU A 44 31.27 2.59 17.82
CA LEU A 44 30.13 2.41 16.93
C LEU A 44 29.84 0.94 16.60
N GLY A 45 30.71 0.01 17.01
CA GLY A 45 30.60 -1.42 16.66
C GLY A 45 30.73 -1.67 15.15
N LEU A 46 31.54 -0.87 14.46
CA LEU A 46 31.69 -0.93 12.99
C LEU A 46 33.09 -1.39 12.59
N PRO A 47 33.26 -2.08 11.44
CA PRO A 47 34.58 -2.38 10.92
C PRO A 47 35.38 -1.10 10.64
N GLN A 48 36.67 -1.08 11.00
CA GLN A 48 37.55 0.08 10.78
C GLN A 48 37.60 0.53 9.31
N ARG A 49 37.49 -0.40 8.35
CA ARG A 49 37.39 -0.09 6.92
C ARG A 49 36.16 0.74 6.56
N THR A 50 35.03 0.47 7.20
CA THR A 50 33.77 1.20 6.99
C THR A 50 33.86 2.60 7.58
N VAL A 51 34.40 2.73 8.78
CA VAL A 51 34.64 4.03 9.43
C VAL A 51 35.63 4.88 8.61
N GLY A 52 36.72 4.27 8.12
CA GLY A 52 37.69 4.94 7.25
C GLY A 52 37.06 5.47 5.96
N ARG A 53 36.15 4.71 5.33
CA ARG A 53 35.41 5.17 4.14
C ARG A 53 34.51 6.37 4.46
N HIS A 54 33.83 6.36 5.60
CA HIS A 54 32.99 7.48 6.01
C HIS A 54 33.80 8.71 6.38
N LEU A 55 34.94 8.55 7.05
CA LEU A 55 35.86 9.63 7.38
C LEU A 55 36.50 10.25 6.14
N GLY A 56 36.90 9.45 5.14
CA GLY A 56 37.40 9.98 3.86
C GLY A 56 36.38 10.87 3.16
N ILE A 57 35.10 10.45 3.14
CA ILE A 57 34.01 11.28 2.58
C ILE A 57 33.76 12.53 3.44
N LEU A 58 33.93 12.48 4.76
CA LEU A 58 33.79 13.67 5.61
C LEU A 58 34.98 14.63 5.44
N GLU A 59 36.17 14.09 5.17
CA GLU A 59 37.41 14.82 4.90
C GLU A 59 37.37 15.49 3.52
N ASP A 60 36.90 14.81 2.47
CA ASP A 60 36.72 15.35 1.11
C ASP A 60 35.80 16.59 1.10
N TYR A 61 34.83 16.63 2.03
CA TYR A 61 33.91 17.75 2.19
C TYR A 61 34.37 18.75 3.26
N GLY A 62 35.55 18.53 3.85
CA GLY A 62 36.19 19.41 4.83
C GLY A 62 35.46 19.53 6.16
N LEU A 63 34.66 18.53 6.53
CA LEU A 63 33.94 18.48 7.82
C LEU A 63 34.84 17.95 8.94
N VAL A 64 35.84 17.17 8.58
CA VAL A 64 36.80 16.57 9.50
C VAL A 64 38.20 16.79 8.94
N ARG A 65 39.17 17.08 9.80
CA ARG A 65 40.58 17.22 9.43
C ARG A 65 41.41 16.14 10.12
N PRO A 66 42.34 15.48 9.40
CA PRO A 66 43.32 14.63 10.03
C PRO A 66 44.40 15.50 10.72
N ASP A 67 44.68 15.22 12.00
CA ASP A 67 45.85 15.77 12.68
C ASP A 67 47.06 14.88 12.35
N VAL A 68 48.05 15.46 11.67
CA VAL A 68 49.24 14.77 11.16
C VAL A 68 50.36 14.72 12.21
N SER A 69 50.15 15.26 13.41
CA SER A 69 51.20 15.50 14.39
C SER A 69 51.43 14.38 15.41
N SER A 70 50.75 13.23 15.29
CA SER A 70 50.80 12.17 16.30
C SER A 70 51.48 10.89 15.80
N ALA A 71 52.52 10.44 16.52
CA ALA A 71 53.35 9.28 16.19
C ALA A 71 52.61 7.92 16.22
N ASN A 72 51.34 7.87 16.64
CA ASN A 72 50.58 6.62 16.87
C ASN A 72 49.24 6.53 16.10
N GLY A 73 49.14 7.16 14.93
CA GLY A 73 48.01 6.98 14.00
C GLY A 73 47.26 8.28 13.69
N ARG A 74 46.53 8.30 12.57
CA ARG A 74 45.76 9.47 12.12
C ARG A 74 44.60 9.73 13.06
N PHE A 75 44.67 10.84 13.80
CA PHE A 75 43.55 11.37 14.58
C PHE A 75 42.69 12.25 13.69
N TYR A 76 41.37 12.15 13.85
CA TYR A 76 40.41 12.96 13.15
C TYR A 76 39.77 13.95 14.12
N ALA A 77 39.67 15.21 13.74
CA ALA A 77 39.04 16.27 14.52
C ALA A 77 37.97 17.00 13.69
N LEU A 78 36.88 17.41 14.33
CA LEU A 78 35.81 18.15 13.68
C LEU A 78 36.28 19.57 13.30
N ASP A 79 36.05 19.98 12.05
CA ASP A 79 36.24 21.38 11.65
C ASP A 79 35.10 22.22 12.22
N ARG A 80 35.30 22.79 13.42
CA ARG A 80 34.25 23.52 14.15
C ARG A 80 33.68 24.70 13.38
N GLN A 81 34.44 25.33 12.47
CA GLN A 81 33.97 26.51 11.74
C GLN A 81 32.99 26.12 10.62
N LYS A 82 33.26 25.01 9.92
CA LYS A 82 32.35 24.44 8.90
C LYS A 82 31.23 23.59 9.51
N ALA A 83 31.50 22.89 10.61
CA ALA A 83 30.49 22.16 11.36
C ALA A 83 29.50 23.11 12.04
N ALA A 84 29.93 24.29 12.53
CA ALA A 84 29.01 25.31 13.06
C ALA A 84 28.02 25.85 12.02
N MET A 85 28.42 25.94 10.74
CA MET A 85 27.51 26.26 9.62
C MET A 85 26.43 25.19 9.41
N LEU A 86 26.68 23.95 9.81
CA LEU A 86 25.71 22.83 9.74
C LEU A 86 24.92 22.67 11.04
N ASN A 87 25.53 22.92 12.21
CA ASN A 87 24.96 22.64 13.52
C ASN A 87 23.79 23.58 13.87
N ALA A 88 23.87 24.86 13.46
CA ALA A 88 22.76 25.81 13.65
C ALA A 88 21.50 25.42 12.85
N SER A 89 21.67 24.72 11.72
CA SER A 89 20.58 24.24 10.86
C SER A 89 20.05 22.85 11.27
N PHE A 90 20.85 22.06 12.00
CA PHE A 90 20.54 20.65 12.30
C PHE A 90 19.88 20.44 13.68
N ILE A 91 20.22 21.25 14.69
CA ILE A 91 19.64 21.14 16.04
C ILE A 91 18.14 21.51 16.06
N SER A 92 17.70 22.40 15.17
CA SER A 92 16.27 22.77 15.06
C SER A 92 15.41 21.67 14.43
N LEU A 93 16.00 20.77 13.63
CA LEU A 93 15.27 19.75 12.87
C LEU A 93 15.09 18.42 13.62
N MET A 94 15.96 18.11 14.60
CA MET A 94 15.98 16.80 15.29
C MET A 94 15.53 16.83 16.76
N GLY A 95 15.20 17.99 17.34
CA GLY A 95 14.70 18.11 18.72
C GLY A 95 13.33 17.46 19.01
N ARG A 96 12.79 16.62 18.11
CA ARG A 96 11.49 15.97 18.24
C ARG A 96 11.49 14.44 18.30
N VAL A 97 12.65 13.75 18.25
CA VAL A 97 12.66 12.28 18.29
C VAL A 97 13.78 11.72 19.17
N GLY A 98 13.38 11.13 20.31
CA GLY A 98 14.19 10.30 21.21
C GLY A 98 14.78 11.09 22.38
N SER A 99 14.53 10.77 23.66
CA SER A 99 14.08 9.52 24.26
C SER A 99 13.71 9.75 25.72
N SER A 100 12.68 9.03 26.16
CA SER A 100 12.20 8.84 27.52
C SER A 100 13.15 7.98 28.38
N GLU A 101 13.58 8.55 29.53
CA GLU A 101 13.68 8.00 30.91
C GLU A 101 14.55 6.76 31.27
N PRO A 102 14.86 6.44 32.58
CA PRO A 102 14.50 7.13 33.84
C PRO A 102 15.60 7.23 34.96
N SER A 103 15.23 7.99 36.00
CA SER A 103 15.49 7.81 37.46
C SER A 103 16.65 8.55 38.13
N THR A 104 16.33 9.46 39.07
CA THR A 104 16.28 9.13 40.52
C THR A 104 15.76 10.31 41.38
N THR A 105 14.84 9.98 42.30
CA THR A 105 14.50 10.68 43.58
C THR A 105 13.93 12.12 43.51
N THR A 106 12.81 12.50 44.12
CA THR A 106 12.19 12.08 45.39
C THR A 106 10.71 12.51 45.44
N ARG A 107 9.91 11.76 46.21
CA ARG A 107 8.49 11.93 46.56
C ARG A 107 8.06 13.37 46.89
N SER A 108 6.85 13.77 46.45
CA SER A 108 5.76 14.16 47.35
C SER A 108 4.42 14.33 46.60
N SER A 109 3.35 13.99 47.29
CA SER A 109 1.94 14.02 46.93
C SER A 109 1.36 15.41 46.66
N ALA A 110 0.39 15.52 45.74
CA ALA A 110 -0.96 16.05 45.99
C ALA A 110 -1.76 16.18 44.68
N ALA A 111 -3.07 15.99 44.79
CA ALA A 111 -4.06 16.15 43.74
C ALA A 111 -4.36 17.62 43.42
N ALA A 112 -4.58 17.95 42.14
CA ALA A 112 -5.24 19.16 41.62
C ALA A 112 -5.24 19.07 40.08
N THR A 113 -6.39 18.87 39.42
CA THR A 113 -7.23 19.89 38.76
C THR A 113 -6.58 20.60 37.57
N GLU A 114 -7.35 20.68 36.49
CA GLU A 114 -7.08 21.44 35.27
C GLU A 114 -6.47 22.81 35.58
N GLU A 115 -5.23 23.02 35.16
CA GLU A 115 -4.65 24.36 35.11
C GLU A 115 -3.89 24.55 33.79
N ASN A 116 -4.33 25.59 33.10
CA ASN A 116 -3.87 26.08 31.81
C ASN A 116 -2.37 26.37 31.88
N LEU A 117 -1.53 25.50 31.32
CA LEU A 117 -0.07 25.69 31.35
C LEU A 117 0.31 26.80 30.35
N PRO A 118 0.85 27.95 30.79
CA PRO A 118 1.25 29.01 29.89
C PRO A 118 2.43 28.51 29.05
N LEU A 119 2.26 28.50 27.72
CA LEU A 119 3.39 28.41 26.79
C LEU A 119 4.32 29.60 27.05
N ALA A 120 5.32 29.41 27.90
CA ALA A 120 6.44 30.33 28.01
C ALA A 120 7.30 30.16 26.76
N VAL A 121 7.08 31.02 25.78
CA VAL A 121 8.01 31.20 24.66
C VAL A 121 9.34 31.67 25.28
N PRO A 122 10.45 30.91 25.15
CA PRO A 122 11.72 31.38 25.67
C PRO A 122 12.09 32.67 24.95
N GLN A 123 12.37 33.71 25.74
CA GLN A 123 12.84 34.98 25.21
C GLN A 123 14.12 34.72 24.42
N THR A 124 14.13 35.16 23.17
CA THR A 124 15.28 35.06 22.27
C THR A 124 16.50 35.71 22.95
N PRO A 125 17.68 35.07 23.00
CA PRO A 125 18.88 35.74 23.49
C PRO A 125 19.15 36.97 22.63
N GLU A 126 19.47 38.10 23.26
CA GLU A 126 19.62 39.45 22.67
C GLU A 126 20.73 39.59 21.59
N ALA A 127 21.31 38.49 21.11
CA ALA A 127 22.51 38.47 20.29
C ALA A 127 22.33 38.09 18.81
N CYS A 128 21.13 38.17 18.20
CA CYS A 128 21.06 38.16 16.71
C CYS A 128 20.12 39.22 16.14
N LYS A 129 20.56 40.49 16.16
CA LYS A 129 19.86 41.60 15.47
C LYS A 129 20.17 41.69 13.96
N SER A 130 20.93 40.75 13.38
CA SER A 130 21.25 40.74 11.94
C SER A 130 21.23 39.35 11.28
N CYS A 131 20.44 38.40 11.80
CA CYS A 131 20.35 37.07 11.22
C CYS A 131 19.60 37.10 9.86
N GLN A 132 20.32 37.37 8.76
CA GLN A 132 19.86 37.16 7.37
C GLN A 132 19.39 35.72 7.12
N ASN A 133 19.83 34.77 7.95
CA ASN A 133 19.46 33.36 7.85
C ASN A 133 18.01 33.08 8.32
N ALA A 134 17.42 33.94 9.19
CA ALA A 134 16.09 33.68 9.73
C ALA A 134 14.97 33.90 8.71
N SER A 135 15.13 34.87 7.80
CA SER A 135 14.21 35.07 6.66
C SER A 135 14.39 33.97 5.61
N PHE A 136 15.64 33.57 5.33
CA PHE A 136 15.95 32.51 4.37
C PHE A 136 15.38 31.14 4.81
N VAL A 137 15.51 30.77 6.09
CA VAL A 137 14.94 29.52 6.60
C VAL A 137 13.40 29.53 6.53
N ARG A 138 12.77 30.68 6.78
CA ARG A 138 11.31 30.83 6.66
C ARG A 138 10.85 30.65 5.22
N GLU A 139 11.56 31.27 4.27
CA GLU A 139 11.28 31.16 2.84
C GLU A 139 11.40 29.71 2.33
N VAL A 140 12.44 28.98 2.75
CA VAL A 140 12.62 27.55 2.39
C VAL A 140 11.55 26.66 3.02
N LEU A 141 11.15 26.92 4.27
CA LEU A 141 10.08 26.16 4.93
C LEU A 141 8.73 26.42 4.26
N ASP A 142 8.42 27.67 3.93
CA ASP A 142 7.20 28.03 3.19
C ASP A 142 7.18 27.37 1.81
N GLU A 143 8.32 27.31 1.11
CA GLU A 143 8.45 26.63 -0.19
C GLU A 143 8.28 25.11 -0.06
N LEU A 144 8.80 24.52 1.01
CA LEU A 144 8.65 23.08 1.29
C LEU A 144 7.19 22.74 1.65
N ASP A 145 6.55 23.52 2.50
CA ASP A 145 5.14 23.35 2.86
C ASP A 145 4.24 23.49 1.64
N GLN A 146 4.47 24.51 0.79
CA GLN A 146 3.77 24.64 -0.49
C GLN A 146 4.00 23.45 -1.42
N SER A 147 5.20 22.87 -1.41
CA SER A 147 5.52 21.70 -2.22
C SER A 147 4.84 20.43 -1.70
N ILE A 148 4.76 20.26 -0.38
CA ILE A 148 4.03 19.17 0.28
C ILE A 148 2.54 19.30 -0.01
N ASP A 149 1.96 20.49 0.16
CA ASP A 149 0.55 20.74 -0.12
C ASP A 149 0.20 20.46 -1.58
N LYS A 150 1.02 20.94 -2.53
CA LYS A 150 0.86 20.62 -3.95
C LYS A 150 0.95 19.12 -4.19
N ALA A 151 1.93 18.43 -3.61
CA ALA A 151 2.07 16.98 -3.75
C ALA A 151 0.84 16.22 -3.19
N GLN A 152 0.31 16.64 -2.03
CA GLN A 152 -0.90 16.08 -1.44
C GLN A 152 -2.12 16.32 -2.33
N GLN A 153 -2.28 17.52 -2.89
CA GLN A 153 -3.36 17.85 -3.82
C GLN A 153 -3.28 17.02 -5.10
N TYR A 154 -2.08 16.85 -5.68
CA TYR A 154 -1.88 15.99 -6.84
C TYR A 154 -2.21 14.53 -6.51
N GLN A 155 -1.78 14.02 -5.35
CA GLN A 155 -2.11 12.67 -4.90
C GLN A 155 -3.63 12.49 -4.72
N ALA A 156 -4.32 13.44 -4.09
CA ALA A 156 -5.77 13.41 -3.94
C ALA A 156 -6.48 13.40 -5.29
N ARG A 157 -6.03 14.22 -6.25
CA ARG A 157 -6.58 14.27 -7.60
C ARG A 157 -6.35 12.96 -8.36
N LEU A 158 -5.18 12.36 -8.25
CA LEU A 158 -4.88 11.06 -8.86
C LEU A 158 -5.77 9.95 -8.30
N ARG A 159 -5.97 9.90 -6.96
CA ARG A 159 -6.90 8.95 -6.32
C ARG A 159 -8.33 9.15 -6.80
N GLN A 160 -8.79 10.40 -6.90
CA GLN A 160 -10.13 10.70 -7.43
C GLN A 160 -10.30 10.22 -8.88
N MET A 161 -9.31 10.47 -9.74
CA MET A 161 -9.35 9.99 -11.14
C MET A 161 -9.33 8.46 -11.21
N SER A 162 -8.52 7.79 -10.38
CA SER A 162 -8.49 6.32 -10.27
C SER A 162 -9.86 5.75 -9.89
N SER A 163 -10.48 6.34 -8.85
CA SER A 163 -11.84 5.98 -8.40
C SER A 163 -12.89 6.13 -9.51
N GLN A 164 -12.84 7.22 -10.29
CA GLN A 164 -13.75 7.45 -11.42
C GLN A 164 -13.56 6.40 -12.53
N VAL A 165 -12.32 6.06 -12.87
CA VAL A 165 -12.01 5.02 -13.86
C VAL A 165 -12.52 3.66 -13.40
N LEU A 166 -12.30 3.30 -12.13
CA LEU A 166 -12.81 2.04 -11.56
C LEU A 166 -14.34 1.98 -11.60
N THR A 167 -15.01 3.06 -11.24
CA THR A 167 -16.48 3.13 -11.28
C THR A 167 -17.01 2.99 -12.70
N ALA A 168 -16.42 3.72 -13.65
CA ALA A 168 -16.80 3.63 -15.06
C ALA A 168 -16.57 2.21 -15.63
N GLN A 169 -15.48 1.55 -15.23
CA GLN A 169 -15.20 0.17 -15.63
C GLN A 169 -16.24 -0.81 -15.09
N GLU A 170 -16.71 -0.65 -13.87
CA GLU A 170 -17.75 -1.52 -13.29
C GLU A 170 -19.12 -1.31 -13.94
N GLU A 171 -19.49 -0.07 -14.27
CA GLU A 171 -20.70 0.22 -15.03
C GLU A 171 -20.65 -0.36 -16.45
N GLU A 172 -19.50 -0.26 -17.12
CA GLU A 172 -19.31 -0.84 -18.44
C GLU A 172 -19.37 -2.37 -18.39
N ARG A 173 -18.74 -3.00 -17.40
CA ARG A 173 -18.87 -4.45 -17.16
C ARG A 173 -20.33 -4.86 -16.93
N LYS A 174 -21.10 -4.05 -16.19
CA LYS A 174 -22.53 -4.27 -15.97
C LYS A 174 -23.34 -4.16 -17.26
N ARG A 175 -23.00 -3.18 -18.12
CA ARG A 175 -23.67 -2.99 -19.42
C ARG A 175 -23.42 -4.18 -20.34
N ILE A 176 -22.15 -4.56 -20.52
CA ILE A 176 -21.78 -5.69 -21.40
C ILE A 176 -22.37 -7.01 -20.88
N ALA A 177 -22.30 -7.28 -19.57
CA ALA A 177 -22.87 -8.50 -19.00
C ALA A 177 -24.38 -8.61 -19.24
N ARG A 178 -25.12 -7.49 -19.13
CA ARG A 178 -26.54 -7.43 -19.45
C ARG A 178 -26.81 -7.64 -20.94
N GLU A 179 -26.12 -6.95 -21.83
CA GLU A 179 -26.28 -7.15 -23.29
C GLU A 179 -25.98 -8.60 -23.72
N MET A 180 -24.96 -9.23 -23.15
CA MET A 180 -24.67 -10.64 -23.40
C MET A 180 -25.79 -11.58 -22.90
N HIS A 181 -26.35 -11.30 -21.72
CA HIS A 181 -27.41 -12.12 -21.14
C HIS A 181 -28.76 -11.91 -21.85
N ASP A 182 -29.15 -10.66 -22.05
CA ASP A 182 -30.46 -10.29 -22.55
C ASP A 182 -30.55 -10.53 -24.06
N ASP A 183 -29.57 -10.10 -24.86
CA ASP A 183 -29.70 -10.24 -26.32
C ASP A 183 -29.14 -11.59 -26.80
N THR A 184 -27.90 -11.91 -26.41
CA THR A 184 -27.19 -13.06 -27.00
C THR A 184 -27.69 -14.38 -26.42
N ALA A 185 -27.84 -14.49 -25.09
CA ALA A 185 -28.28 -15.73 -24.46
C ALA A 185 -29.76 -16.04 -24.75
N GLN A 186 -30.62 -15.03 -24.85
CA GLN A 186 -32.03 -15.23 -25.24
C GLN A 186 -32.17 -15.66 -26.71
N ALA A 187 -31.38 -15.08 -27.62
CA ALA A 187 -31.36 -15.49 -29.03
C ALA A 187 -30.94 -16.97 -29.17
N LEU A 188 -29.85 -17.37 -28.50
CA LEU A 188 -29.39 -18.78 -28.49
C LEU A 188 -30.41 -19.72 -27.86
N THR A 189 -31.09 -19.30 -26.79
CA THR A 189 -32.18 -20.07 -26.17
C THR A 189 -33.32 -20.28 -27.16
N SER A 190 -33.69 -19.25 -27.93
CA SER A 190 -34.71 -19.34 -28.98
C SER A 190 -34.31 -20.31 -30.09
N VAL A 191 -33.04 -20.30 -30.50
CA VAL A 191 -32.49 -21.26 -31.47
C VAL A 191 -32.56 -22.69 -30.91
N LEU A 192 -32.16 -22.92 -29.66
CA LEU A 192 -32.25 -24.23 -29.01
C LEU A 192 -33.69 -24.78 -28.96
N VAL A 193 -34.67 -23.92 -28.66
CA VAL A 193 -36.08 -24.31 -28.67
C VAL A 193 -36.53 -24.72 -30.07
N ARG A 194 -36.18 -23.94 -31.10
CA ARG A 194 -36.51 -24.27 -32.50
C ARG A 194 -35.82 -25.55 -32.98
N LEU A 195 -34.55 -25.76 -32.64
CA LEU A 195 -33.81 -26.98 -32.97
C LEU A 195 -34.47 -28.21 -32.33
N ARG A 196 -34.89 -28.12 -31.06
CA ARG A 196 -35.63 -29.21 -30.39
C ARG A 196 -36.97 -29.52 -31.06
N LEU A 197 -37.69 -28.50 -31.55
CA LEU A 197 -38.95 -28.71 -32.26
C LEU A 197 -38.72 -29.42 -33.60
N LEU A 198 -37.70 -28.98 -34.36
CA LEU A 198 -37.33 -29.61 -35.64
C LEU A 198 -36.83 -31.04 -35.46
N GLU A 199 -36.04 -31.30 -34.42
CA GLU A 199 -35.51 -32.63 -34.06
C GLU A 199 -36.67 -33.61 -33.79
N ARG A 200 -37.71 -33.15 -33.10
CA ARG A 200 -38.93 -33.94 -32.82
C ARG A 200 -39.77 -34.22 -34.06
N SER A 201 -39.81 -33.31 -35.03
CA SER A 201 -40.56 -33.49 -36.29
C SER A 201 -39.76 -34.16 -37.41
N ALA A 202 -38.47 -34.42 -37.21
CA ALA A 202 -37.61 -35.03 -38.23
C ALA A 202 -37.93 -36.53 -38.36
N GLU A 203 -38.35 -36.95 -39.55
CA GLU A 203 -38.60 -38.36 -39.89
C GLU A 203 -37.33 -39.08 -40.38
N ASN A 204 -36.34 -38.34 -40.88
CA ASN A 204 -35.09 -38.88 -41.39
C ASN A 204 -34.01 -38.90 -40.30
N GLU A 205 -33.42 -40.07 -40.03
CA GLU A 205 -32.42 -40.26 -38.97
C GLU A 205 -31.13 -39.44 -39.19
N ARG A 206 -30.70 -39.26 -40.45
CA ARG A 206 -29.54 -38.41 -40.78
C ARG A 206 -29.81 -36.94 -40.51
N LEU A 207 -31.03 -36.47 -40.79
CA LEU A 207 -31.48 -35.11 -40.46
C LEU A 207 -31.55 -34.92 -38.94
N ARG A 208 -32.09 -35.91 -38.21
CA ARG A 208 -32.15 -35.90 -36.74
C ARG A 208 -30.75 -35.84 -36.12
N GLY A 209 -29.80 -36.61 -36.65
CA GLY A 209 -28.39 -36.55 -36.23
C GLY A 209 -27.78 -35.16 -36.38
N GLY A 210 -27.90 -34.54 -37.57
CA GLY A 210 -27.39 -33.18 -37.80
C GLY A 210 -28.06 -32.12 -36.91
N LEU A 211 -29.37 -32.24 -36.65
CA LEU A 211 -30.08 -31.35 -35.72
C LEU A 211 -29.60 -31.52 -34.26
N THR A 212 -29.26 -32.75 -33.87
CA THR A 212 -28.70 -33.04 -32.54
C THR A 212 -27.34 -32.39 -32.37
N GLU A 213 -26.44 -32.53 -33.36
CA GLU A 213 -25.12 -31.88 -33.35
C GLU A 213 -25.24 -30.35 -33.26
N LEU A 214 -26.13 -29.74 -34.05
CA LEU A 214 -26.39 -28.29 -33.99
C LEU A 214 -26.94 -27.86 -32.62
N ARG A 215 -27.81 -28.67 -32.01
CA ARG A 215 -28.35 -28.41 -30.67
C ARG A 215 -27.26 -28.46 -29.63
N GLU A 216 -26.37 -29.44 -29.69
CA GLU A 216 -25.23 -29.57 -28.76
C GLU A 216 -24.25 -28.42 -28.92
N LEU A 217 -23.88 -28.05 -30.15
CA LEU A 217 -23.00 -26.91 -30.43
C LEU A 217 -23.61 -25.59 -29.94
N THR A 218 -24.92 -25.38 -30.17
CA THR A 218 -25.62 -24.18 -29.69
C THR A 218 -25.69 -24.17 -28.17
N GLY A 219 -25.90 -25.32 -27.54
CA GLY A 219 -25.90 -25.48 -26.08
C GLY A 219 -24.54 -25.14 -25.47
N ALA A 220 -23.45 -25.66 -26.05
CA ALA A 220 -22.10 -25.36 -25.63
C ALA A 220 -21.75 -23.86 -25.80
N THR A 221 -22.20 -23.25 -26.91
CA THR A 221 -22.05 -21.81 -27.16
C THR A 221 -22.81 -20.98 -26.14
N LEU A 222 -24.06 -21.32 -25.85
CA LEU A 222 -24.88 -20.65 -24.82
C LEU A 222 -24.20 -20.72 -23.45
N GLU A 223 -23.66 -21.88 -23.09
CA GLU A 223 -22.92 -22.04 -21.84
C GLU A 223 -21.64 -21.18 -21.82
N GLY A 224 -20.94 -21.09 -22.96
CA GLY A 224 -19.82 -20.16 -23.15
C GLY A 224 -20.19 -18.70 -22.92
N VAL A 225 -21.30 -18.24 -23.52
CA VAL A 225 -21.81 -16.86 -23.36
C VAL A 225 -22.20 -16.58 -21.91
N ARG A 226 -22.90 -17.50 -21.25
CA ARG A 226 -23.26 -17.37 -19.82
C ARG A 226 -22.03 -17.27 -18.93
N ARG A 227 -21.01 -18.10 -19.18
CA ARG A 227 -19.73 -18.03 -18.45
C ARG A 227 -19.04 -16.67 -18.63
N MET A 228 -18.98 -16.17 -19.87
CA MET A 228 -18.40 -14.84 -20.13
C MET A 228 -19.16 -13.71 -19.44
N ALA A 229 -20.50 -13.76 -19.42
CA ALA A 229 -21.32 -12.80 -18.69
C ALA A 229 -21.05 -12.87 -17.17
N ILE A 230 -20.92 -14.09 -16.61
CA ILE A 230 -20.57 -14.31 -15.19
C ILE A 230 -19.20 -13.75 -14.84
N ASP A 231 -18.20 -13.96 -15.71
CA ASP A 231 -16.84 -13.43 -15.50
C ASP A 231 -16.83 -11.88 -15.52
N LEU A 232 -17.66 -11.27 -16.38
CA LEU A 232 -17.82 -9.81 -16.45
C LEU A 232 -18.52 -9.25 -15.21
N ARG A 233 -19.74 -9.69 -14.92
CA ARG A 233 -20.51 -9.38 -13.71
C ARG A 233 -21.60 -10.43 -13.57
N PRO A 234 -21.60 -11.26 -12.52
CA PRO A 234 -22.63 -12.28 -12.35
C PRO A 234 -24.01 -11.64 -12.19
N PRO A 235 -24.99 -11.92 -13.07
CA PRO A 235 -26.36 -11.44 -12.91
C PRO A 235 -26.99 -11.90 -11.60
N MET A 236 -26.57 -13.08 -11.11
CA MET A 236 -26.98 -13.62 -9.80
C MET A 236 -26.62 -12.71 -8.63
N LEU A 237 -25.62 -11.83 -8.73
CA LEU A 237 -25.35 -10.85 -7.69
C LEU A 237 -26.50 -9.85 -7.55
N ASP A 238 -27.08 -9.44 -8.67
CA ASP A 238 -28.19 -8.51 -8.71
C ASP A 238 -29.53 -9.18 -8.33
N ASP A 239 -29.73 -10.45 -8.70
CA ASP A 239 -31.01 -11.17 -8.49
C ASP A 239 -31.07 -12.00 -7.19
N LEU A 240 -29.95 -12.61 -6.80
CA LEU A 240 -29.86 -13.61 -5.71
C LEU A 240 -28.92 -13.18 -4.57
N GLY A 241 -28.17 -12.09 -4.77
CA GLY A 241 -27.27 -11.51 -3.78
C GLY A 241 -25.89 -12.17 -3.67
N LEU A 242 -25.07 -11.62 -2.79
CA LEU A 242 -23.64 -11.93 -2.67
C LEU A 242 -23.33 -13.40 -2.35
N GLU A 243 -24.09 -14.02 -1.45
CA GLU A 243 -23.83 -15.40 -1.01
C GLU A 243 -23.98 -16.40 -2.17
N ALA A 244 -25.05 -16.29 -2.96
CA ALA A 244 -25.28 -17.15 -4.11
C ALA A 244 -24.21 -16.92 -5.20
N ALA A 245 -23.88 -15.66 -5.49
CA ALA A 245 -22.87 -15.31 -6.47
C ALA A 245 -21.47 -15.86 -6.08
N LEU A 246 -21.06 -15.72 -4.82
CA LEU A 246 -19.80 -16.28 -4.33
C LEU A 246 -19.81 -17.80 -4.34
N GLY A 247 -20.92 -18.43 -3.96
CA GLY A 247 -21.05 -19.89 -3.97
C GLY A 247 -20.84 -20.48 -5.35
N SER A 248 -21.48 -19.90 -6.37
CA SER A 248 -21.27 -20.29 -7.76
C SER A 248 -19.82 -20.06 -8.20
N PHE A 249 -19.26 -18.88 -7.92
CA PHE A 249 -17.89 -18.54 -8.34
C PHE A 249 -16.84 -19.48 -7.74
N VAL A 250 -16.95 -19.81 -6.45
CA VAL A 250 -16.02 -20.69 -5.73
C VAL A 250 -16.10 -22.14 -6.25
N GLN A 251 -17.30 -22.62 -6.58
CA GLN A 251 -17.47 -23.93 -7.20
C GLN A 251 -16.86 -23.96 -8.60
N ASP A 252 -17.12 -22.94 -9.42
CA ASP A 252 -16.57 -22.81 -10.78
C ASP A 252 -15.04 -22.69 -10.76
N PHE A 253 -14.49 -21.99 -9.77
CA PHE A 253 -13.05 -21.90 -9.55
C PHE A 253 -12.44 -23.28 -9.29
N SER A 254 -13.00 -24.05 -8.35
CA SER A 254 -12.49 -25.38 -7.98
C SER A 254 -12.63 -26.41 -9.11
N ARG A 255 -13.55 -26.19 -10.07
CA ARG A 255 -13.64 -27.02 -11.29
C ARG A 255 -12.59 -26.67 -12.34
N ARG A 256 -12.13 -25.42 -12.37
CA ARG A 256 -11.20 -24.90 -13.39
C ARG A 256 -9.73 -25.07 -13.01
N TRP A 257 -9.43 -24.99 -11.71
CA TRP A 257 -8.06 -24.96 -11.21
C TRP A 257 -7.81 -26.13 -10.26
N PRO A 258 -6.56 -26.62 -10.15
CA PRO A 258 -6.20 -27.72 -9.24
C PRO A 258 -6.12 -27.27 -7.77
N THR A 259 -6.99 -26.35 -7.34
CA THR A 259 -7.04 -25.79 -5.99
C THR A 259 -8.46 -25.91 -5.47
N GLU A 260 -8.65 -26.57 -4.32
CA GLU A 260 -9.97 -26.71 -3.69
C GLU A 260 -10.31 -25.42 -2.93
N ALA A 261 -11.28 -24.65 -3.44
CA ALA A 261 -11.77 -23.45 -2.77
C ALA A 261 -13.06 -23.73 -1.99
N LYS A 262 -13.12 -23.28 -0.74
CA LYS A 262 -14.30 -23.43 0.15
C LYS A 262 -14.86 -22.07 0.53
N LEU A 263 -16.19 -21.95 0.50
CA LEU A 263 -16.92 -20.77 0.96
C LEU A 263 -17.60 -21.06 2.30
N THR A 264 -17.47 -20.15 3.26
CA THR A 264 -18.22 -20.15 4.51
C THR A 264 -18.85 -18.79 4.74
N VAL A 265 -20.19 -18.75 4.77
CA VAL A 265 -20.96 -17.52 4.98
C VAL A 265 -21.73 -17.60 6.29
N GLY A 266 -21.53 -16.60 7.16
CA GLY A 266 -22.32 -16.41 8.37
C GLY A 266 -23.61 -15.65 8.09
N ARG A 267 -24.40 -15.34 9.12
CA ARG A 267 -25.61 -14.49 8.96
C ARG A 267 -25.23 -13.04 8.66
N LEU A 268 -25.39 -12.60 7.41
CA LEU A 268 -25.02 -11.26 6.98
C LEU A 268 -26.15 -10.24 7.11
N GLY A 269 -27.40 -10.66 6.89
CA GLY A 269 -28.54 -9.76 6.72
C GLY A 269 -28.44 -8.96 5.42
N ARG A 270 -29.19 -7.85 5.30
CA ARG A 270 -29.16 -7.01 4.10
C ARG A 270 -27.83 -6.25 3.98
N ILE A 271 -27.23 -6.32 2.80
CA ILE A 271 -25.99 -5.63 2.43
C ILE A 271 -26.34 -4.61 1.32
N PRO A 272 -25.73 -3.41 1.32
CA PRO A 272 -25.88 -2.49 0.20
C PRO A 272 -25.28 -3.06 -1.09
N PRO A 273 -25.91 -2.90 -2.27
CA PRO A 273 -25.43 -3.47 -3.53
C PRO A 273 -23.98 -3.12 -3.88
N ASP A 274 -23.56 -1.88 -3.61
CA ASP A 274 -22.18 -1.44 -3.88
C ASP A 274 -21.15 -2.21 -3.03
N VAL A 275 -21.51 -2.52 -1.77
CA VAL A 275 -20.68 -3.33 -0.89
C VAL A 275 -20.64 -4.78 -1.36
N GLU A 276 -21.76 -5.32 -1.84
CA GLU A 276 -21.81 -6.67 -2.42
C GLU A 276 -20.88 -6.79 -3.62
N LEU A 277 -20.96 -5.83 -4.54
CA LEU A 277 -20.10 -5.80 -5.72
C LEU A 277 -18.62 -5.68 -5.36
N VAL A 278 -18.26 -4.76 -4.46
CA VAL A 278 -16.86 -4.61 -4.02
C VAL A 278 -16.35 -5.92 -3.42
N LEU A 279 -17.07 -6.51 -2.46
CA LEU A 279 -16.69 -7.78 -1.83
C LEU A 279 -16.56 -8.92 -2.85
N TYR A 280 -17.47 -9.01 -3.81
CA TYR A 280 -17.38 -9.98 -4.90
C TYR A 280 -16.09 -9.79 -5.72
N ARG A 281 -15.74 -8.56 -6.08
CA ARG A 281 -14.49 -8.26 -6.81
C ARG A 281 -13.24 -8.59 -6.01
N ILE A 282 -13.25 -8.38 -4.70
CA ILE A 282 -12.13 -8.79 -3.83
C ILE A 282 -11.93 -10.31 -3.89
N VAL A 283 -13.00 -11.11 -3.79
CA VAL A 283 -12.90 -12.57 -3.91
C VAL A 283 -12.41 -12.98 -5.30
N GLN A 284 -12.95 -12.38 -6.37
CA GLN A 284 -12.51 -12.68 -7.73
C GLN A 284 -11.01 -12.45 -7.91
N GLU A 285 -10.53 -11.26 -7.54
CA GLU A 285 -9.12 -10.91 -7.68
C GLU A 285 -8.23 -11.79 -6.78
N ALA A 286 -8.66 -12.06 -5.54
CA ALA A 286 -7.88 -12.88 -4.61
C ALA A 286 -7.76 -14.33 -5.11
N LEU A 287 -8.86 -14.96 -5.52
CA LEU A 287 -8.80 -16.33 -6.07
C LEU A 287 -8.06 -16.37 -7.42
N SER A 288 -8.16 -15.30 -8.22
CA SER A 288 -7.37 -15.20 -9.44
C SER A 288 -5.87 -15.15 -9.14
N ASN A 289 -5.46 -14.43 -8.09
CA ASN A 289 -4.08 -14.42 -7.62
C ASN A 289 -3.64 -15.79 -7.11
N VAL A 290 -4.52 -16.52 -6.41
CA VAL A 290 -4.25 -17.90 -5.99
C VAL A 290 -3.96 -18.79 -7.20
N ALA A 291 -4.83 -18.77 -8.21
CA ALA A 291 -4.67 -19.57 -9.41
C ALA A 291 -3.40 -19.24 -10.21
N ARG A 292 -2.99 -17.97 -10.26
CA ARG A 292 -1.83 -17.54 -11.05
C ARG A 292 -0.50 -17.65 -10.32
N HIS A 293 -0.49 -17.49 -9.00
CA HIS A 293 0.75 -17.21 -8.26
C HIS A 293 0.98 -18.12 -7.05
N ALA A 294 -0.07 -18.67 -6.43
CA ALA A 294 0.09 -19.30 -5.12
C ALA A 294 0.59 -20.75 -5.21
N ASN A 295 0.32 -21.48 -6.29
CA ASN A 295 0.51 -22.94 -6.35
C ASN A 295 -0.09 -23.64 -5.10
N ALA A 296 -1.28 -23.18 -4.71
CA ALA A 296 -1.98 -23.61 -3.51
C ALA A 296 -2.81 -24.88 -3.78
N SER A 297 -2.95 -25.73 -2.77
CA SER A 297 -3.86 -26.87 -2.81
C SER A 297 -5.25 -26.50 -2.31
N HIS A 298 -5.34 -25.54 -1.38
CA HIS A 298 -6.60 -25.11 -0.77
C HIS A 298 -6.69 -23.58 -0.70
N ALA A 299 -7.92 -23.09 -0.87
CA ALA A 299 -8.28 -21.72 -0.57
C ALA A 299 -9.56 -21.67 0.27
N LEU A 300 -9.66 -20.73 1.19
CA LEU A 300 -10.83 -20.52 2.04
C LEU A 300 -11.32 -19.09 1.90
N VAL A 301 -12.61 -18.93 1.61
CA VAL A 301 -13.31 -17.65 1.62
C VAL A 301 -14.30 -17.66 2.76
N ARG A 302 -14.16 -16.74 3.72
CA ARG A 302 -15.02 -16.62 4.89
C ARG A 302 -15.65 -15.23 4.93
N LEU A 303 -16.97 -15.17 5.00
CA LEU A 303 -17.71 -13.91 5.11
C LEU A 303 -18.56 -13.91 6.38
N THR A 304 -18.34 -12.93 7.25
CA THR A 304 -19.04 -12.83 8.54
C THR A 304 -19.46 -11.39 8.82
N ARG A 305 -20.53 -11.23 9.58
CA ARG A 305 -20.92 -9.93 10.14
C ARG A 305 -20.51 -9.87 11.61
N ARG A 306 -19.78 -8.81 11.98
CA ARG A 306 -19.42 -8.50 13.37
C ARG A 306 -20.03 -7.15 13.75
N GLY A 307 -21.19 -7.18 14.39
CA GLY A 307 -21.94 -5.98 14.76
C GLY A 307 -22.30 -5.13 13.53
N ARG A 308 -21.60 -4.00 13.37
CA ARG A 308 -21.81 -3.03 12.30
C ARG A 308 -20.77 -3.13 11.17
N ALA A 309 -19.93 -4.15 11.15
CA ALA A 309 -18.97 -4.36 10.08
C ALA A 309 -19.19 -5.73 9.42
N LEU A 310 -19.01 -5.79 8.11
CA LEU A 310 -18.76 -7.03 7.38
C LEU A 310 -17.27 -7.29 7.38
N ARG A 311 -16.89 -8.54 7.64
CA ARG A 311 -15.52 -9.01 7.58
C ARG A 311 -15.43 -10.18 6.60
N MET A 312 -14.64 -9.99 5.56
CA MET A 312 -14.27 -11.00 4.58
C MET A 312 -12.82 -11.41 4.82
N VAL A 313 -12.55 -12.70 4.81
CA VAL A 313 -11.20 -13.25 4.92
C VAL A 313 -11.01 -14.30 3.84
N ILE A 314 -9.99 -14.14 3.01
CA ILE A 314 -9.58 -15.09 1.98
C ILE A 314 -8.18 -15.59 2.35
N GLU A 315 -8.00 -16.90 2.44
CA GLU A 315 -6.75 -17.55 2.85
C GLU A 315 -6.38 -18.64 1.85
N ASP A 316 -5.10 -18.75 1.48
CA ASP A 316 -4.56 -19.88 0.71
C ASP A 316 -3.37 -20.51 1.43
N ASP A 317 -3.09 -21.78 1.11
CA ASP A 317 -1.95 -22.56 1.62
C ASP A 317 -0.76 -22.59 0.66
N GLY A 318 -0.66 -21.58 -0.23
CA GLY A 318 0.35 -21.55 -1.28
C GLY A 318 1.73 -21.05 -0.85
N LEU A 319 2.53 -20.68 -1.84
CA LEU A 319 3.92 -20.25 -1.67
C LEU A 319 4.07 -18.89 -0.97
N GLY A 320 3.01 -18.09 -0.86
CA GLY A 320 3.09 -16.72 -0.33
C GLY A 320 4.10 -15.84 -1.08
N PHE A 321 4.30 -14.61 -0.60
CA PHE A 321 5.22 -13.64 -1.21
C PHE A 321 5.72 -12.60 -0.20
N ASP A 322 6.78 -11.88 -0.58
CA ASP A 322 7.24 -10.68 0.14
C ASP A 322 6.36 -9.48 -0.25
N LEU A 323 5.50 -9.05 0.68
CA LEU A 323 4.57 -7.95 0.49
C LEU A 323 5.28 -6.62 0.19
N ASP A 324 6.42 -6.34 0.82
CA ASP A 324 7.15 -5.09 0.62
C ASP A 324 7.84 -5.07 -0.75
N ALA A 325 8.33 -6.22 -1.22
CA ALA A 325 8.83 -6.35 -2.59
C ALA A 325 7.73 -6.09 -3.62
N VAL A 326 6.54 -6.66 -3.44
CA VAL A 326 5.40 -6.47 -4.36
C VAL A 326 4.90 -5.03 -4.35
N ARG A 327 4.82 -4.38 -3.18
CA ARG A 327 4.42 -2.96 -3.06
C ARG A 327 5.39 -1.99 -3.72
N ARG A 328 6.68 -2.36 -3.83
CA ARG A 328 7.69 -1.57 -4.56
C ARG A 328 7.66 -1.79 -6.07
N SER A 329 7.06 -2.88 -6.53
CA SER A 329 6.91 -3.19 -7.95
C SER A 329 5.69 -2.47 -8.54
N ARG A 330 5.89 -1.71 -9.63
CA ARG A 330 4.81 -1.00 -10.33
C ARG A 330 3.83 -1.93 -11.05
N GLU A 331 4.27 -3.13 -11.45
CA GLU A 331 3.46 -4.04 -12.26
C GLU A 331 2.82 -5.15 -11.42
N SER A 332 3.54 -5.68 -10.43
CA SER A 332 3.10 -6.85 -9.64
C SER A 332 2.07 -6.48 -8.57
N GLY A 333 1.98 -5.21 -8.18
CA GLY A 333 1.09 -4.73 -7.11
C GLY A 333 -0.29 -4.26 -7.57
N LEU A 334 -0.57 -4.23 -8.88
CA LEU A 334 -1.80 -3.62 -9.43
C LEU A 334 -3.09 -4.29 -8.92
N GLY A 335 -3.09 -5.61 -8.77
CA GLY A 335 -4.25 -6.35 -8.23
C GLY A 335 -4.56 -5.97 -6.78
N LEU A 336 -3.54 -5.91 -5.93
CA LEU A 336 -3.68 -5.52 -4.51
C LEU A 336 -4.06 -4.04 -4.38
N PHE A 337 -3.44 -3.17 -5.17
CA PHE A 337 -3.81 -1.76 -5.21
C PHE A 337 -5.26 -1.56 -5.66
N GLY A 338 -5.71 -2.28 -6.68
CA GLY A 338 -7.11 -2.25 -7.12
C GLY A 338 -8.08 -2.77 -6.06
N MET A 339 -7.69 -3.77 -5.25
CA MET A 339 -8.48 -4.20 -4.10
C MET A 339 -8.58 -3.11 -3.03
N GLU A 340 -7.47 -2.46 -2.67
CA GLU A 340 -7.42 -1.37 -1.69
C GLU A 340 -8.31 -0.20 -2.13
N GLU A 341 -8.18 0.26 -3.38
CA GLU A 341 -8.97 1.38 -3.91
C GLU A 341 -10.47 1.07 -3.95
N ARG A 342 -10.87 -0.15 -4.37
CA ARG A 342 -12.30 -0.53 -4.40
C ARG A 342 -12.92 -0.56 -3.00
N LEU A 343 -12.18 -1.03 -1.99
CA LEU A 343 -12.66 -1.01 -0.61
C LEU A 343 -12.79 0.42 -0.08
N ALA A 344 -11.88 1.32 -0.43
CA ALA A 344 -11.96 2.72 -0.06
C ALA A 344 -13.26 3.39 -0.57
N LEU A 345 -13.79 2.98 -1.74
CA LEU A 345 -15.05 3.50 -2.29
C LEU A 345 -16.26 3.26 -1.38
N VAL A 346 -16.23 2.18 -0.59
CA VAL A 346 -17.30 1.81 0.34
C VAL A 346 -16.93 2.08 1.80
N GLY A 347 -15.87 2.87 2.04
CA GLY A 347 -15.37 3.18 3.38
C GLY A 347 -14.74 1.98 4.10
N GLY A 348 -14.36 0.94 3.37
CA GLY A 348 -13.72 -0.26 3.90
C GLY A 348 -12.19 -0.17 3.94
N SER A 349 -11.59 -1.19 4.52
CA SER A 349 -10.14 -1.34 4.62
C SER A 349 -9.70 -2.75 4.20
N LEU A 350 -8.48 -2.85 3.68
CA LEU A 350 -7.82 -4.10 3.30
C LEU A 350 -6.57 -4.30 4.15
N GLN A 351 -6.37 -5.52 4.61
CA GLN A 351 -5.13 -5.98 5.23
C GLN A 351 -4.68 -7.25 4.50
N VAL A 352 -3.42 -7.26 4.05
CA VAL A 352 -2.80 -8.41 3.40
C VAL A 352 -1.65 -8.89 4.25
N GLU A 353 -1.66 -10.17 4.57
CA GLU A 353 -0.62 -10.87 5.29
C GLU A 353 -0.08 -11.96 4.37
N SER A 354 1.19 -11.90 4.00
CA SER A 354 1.84 -12.93 3.19
C SER A 354 3.29 -13.06 3.60
N ALA A 355 3.80 -14.28 3.53
CA ALA A 355 5.22 -14.56 3.69
C ALA A 355 5.59 -15.79 2.85
N THR A 356 6.80 -15.80 2.29
CA THR A 356 7.28 -16.92 1.49
C THR A 356 7.21 -18.23 2.28
N GLY A 357 6.55 -19.24 1.68
CA GLY A 357 6.27 -20.55 2.23
C GLY A 357 5.09 -20.63 3.22
N LYS A 358 4.33 -19.54 3.44
CA LYS A 358 3.25 -19.49 4.45
C LYS A 358 1.86 -19.18 3.88
N GLY A 359 1.70 -19.17 2.57
CA GLY A 359 0.47 -18.76 1.91
C GLY A 359 0.19 -17.27 2.01
N THR A 360 -1.03 -16.88 1.64
CA THR A 360 -1.50 -15.49 1.73
C THR A 360 -2.84 -15.44 2.46
N ARG A 361 -3.03 -14.38 3.25
CA ARG A 361 -4.29 -14.01 3.86
C ARG A 361 -4.66 -12.58 3.46
N VAL A 362 -5.84 -12.43 2.89
CA VAL A 362 -6.46 -11.15 2.54
C VAL A 362 -7.67 -10.93 3.42
N SER A 363 -7.65 -9.88 4.24
CA SER A 363 -8.76 -9.51 5.12
C SER A 363 -9.34 -8.17 4.67
N ALA A 364 -10.63 -8.15 4.38
CA ALA A 364 -11.38 -6.93 4.07
C ALA A 364 -12.42 -6.66 5.15
N GLU A 365 -12.52 -5.41 5.60
CA GLU A 365 -13.52 -4.97 6.56
C GLU A 365 -14.30 -3.78 5.98
N VAL A 366 -15.63 -3.86 6.02
CA VAL A 366 -16.51 -2.81 5.49
C VAL A 366 -17.54 -2.41 6.55
N PRO A 367 -17.57 -1.13 6.99
CA PRO A 367 -18.60 -0.65 7.90
C PRO A 367 -19.95 -0.59 7.17
N LEU A 368 -21.00 -1.08 7.83
CA LEU A 368 -22.37 -1.02 7.33
C LEU A 368 -23.10 0.22 7.89
N PRO A 369 -23.85 0.96 7.05
CA PRO A 369 -24.64 2.09 7.50
C PRO A 369 -25.69 1.66 8.53
N GLN A 370 -25.99 2.54 9.50
CA GLN A 370 -27.04 2.29 10.49
C GLN A 370 -28.39 2.14 9.80
N ARG A 371 -29.21 1.17 10.25
CA ARG A 371 -30.65 1.18 9.92
C ARG A 371 -31.21 2.50 10.43
N ARG A 372 -31.59 3.42 9.54
CA ARG A 372 -32.66 4.36 9.87
C ARG A 372 -33.92 3.49 10.03
N ARG A 373 -34.42 3.41 11.26
CA ARG A 373 -35.64 2.68 11.61
C ARG A 373 -36.84 3.34 10.96
#